data_AF-A0A318J360-F1
#
_entry.id   AF-A0A318J360-F1
#
_cell.length_a   1.000
_cell.length_b   1.000
_cell.length_c   1.000
_cell.angle_alpha   90.00
_cell.angle_beta   90.00
_cell.angle_gamma   90.00
#
_symmetry.space_group_name_H-M   'P 1'
#
loop_
_entity.id
_entity.type
_entity.pdbx_description
1 polymer ?
#
loop_
_entity_poly.entity_id
_entity_poly.type
_entity_poly.pdbx_seq_one_letter_code
_entity_poly.pdbx_strand_id
1 'polypeptide(L)'
;MPLYTFRCPQCKRTETGFRKIADRDHLPVCECAGEDRGIFPMARIVEAPAVQTDLPGYTSPIDGRWIEGRRARTEDLKRNGCRPWEGMETERKEAIKRAEAADAEFGKKIESGIAEVYNGMSTDSQRALQQL
;
A
#
# COMPACT_ATOMS: atom_id res chain seq x y z
N MET A 1 16.78 -6.17 9.93
CA MET A 1 17.52 -6.30 11.20
C MET A 1 17.26 -7.71 11.74
N PRO A 2 18.22 -8.66 11.63
CA PRO A 2 17.99 -10.05 12.05
C PRO A 2 17.73 -10.15 13.55
N LEU A 3 16.53 -10.63 13.89
CA LEU A 3 16.14 -10.98 15.25
C LEU A 3 16.34 -12.49 15.42
N TYR A 4 16.85 -12.88 16.58
CA TYR A 4 17.01 -14.28 16.96
C TYR A 4 16.32 -14.51 18.29
N THR A 5 15.71 -15.68 18.41
CA THR A 5 15.08 -16.12 19.65
C THR A 5 15.97 -17.14 20.34
N PHE A 6 16.18 -16.96 21.63
CA PHE A 6 17.01 -17.80 22.48
C PHE A 6 16.14 -18.40 23.58
N ARG A 7 16.41 -19.64 23.96
CA ARG A 7 15.70 -20.33 25.04
C ARG A 7 16.67 -20.98 26.02
N CYS A 8 16.46 -20.73 27.30
CA CYS A 8 17.23 -21.37 28.36
C CYS A 8 16.88 -22.87 28.43
N PRO A 9 17.88 -23.78 28.45
CA PRO A 9 17.61 -25.22 28.57
C PRO A 9 17.03 -25.59 29.95
N GLN A 10 17.34 -24.84 31.00
CA GLN A 10 16.89 -25.10 32.37
C GLN A 10 15.50 -24.50 32.64
N CYS A 11 15.40 -23.18 32.82
CA CYS A 11 14.16 -22.51 33.21
C CYS A 11 13.16 -22.28 32.06
N LYS A 12 13.52 -22.64 30.83
CA LYS A 12 12.71 -22.47 29.60
C LYS A 12 12.34 -21.03 29.24
N ARG A 13 12.89 -20.01 29.93
CA ARG A 13 12.72 -18.60 29.56
C ARG A 13 13.19 -18.36 28.14
N THR A 14 12.42 -17.55 27.41
CA THR A 14 12.69 -17.17 26.03
C THR A 14 13.02 -15.69 25.97
N GLU A 15 14.02 -15.32 25.18
CA GLU A 15 14.42 -13.94 24.91
C GLU A 15 14.61 -13.75 23.41
N THR A 16 14.10 -12.65 22.86
CA THR A 16 14.29 -12.29 21.45
C THR A 16 15.14 -11.04 21.38
N GLY A 17 16.23 -11.11 20.62
CA GLY A 17 17.21 -10.03 20.53
C GLY A 17 17.80 -9.87 19.14
N PHE A 18 18.22 -8.65 18.84
CA PHE A 18 19.04 -8.37 17.67
C PHE A 18 20.47 -8.90 17.87
N ARG A 19 20.99 -9.58 16.84
CA ARG A 19 22.43 -9.91 16.71
C ARG A 19 22.87 -9.72 15.27
N LYS A 20 24.13 -9.37 15.04
CA LYS A 20 24.70 -9.45 13.69
C LYS A 20 24.81 -10.92 13.28
N ILE A 21 24.85 -11.19 11.98
CA ILE A 21 24.98 -12.56 11.45
C ILE A 21 26.29 -13.22 11.91
N ALA A 22 27.36 -12.45 12.06
CA ALA A 22 28.66 -12.91 12.58
C ALA A 22 28.59 -13.29 14.07
N ASP A 23 27.74 -12.60 14.85
CA ASP A 23 27.60 -12.78 16.30
C ASP A 23 26.38 -13.63 16.67
N ARG A 24 25.79 -14.35 15.72
CA ARG A 24 24.55 -15.13 15.93
C ARG A 24 24.70 -16.24 16.98
N ASP A 25 25.92 -16.74 17.12
CA ASP A 25 26.30 -17.81 18.05
C ASP A 25 26.88 -17.24 19.36
N HIS A 26 26.90 -15.90 19.52
CA HIS A 26 27.16 -15.26 20.80
C HIS A 26 25.87 -15.22 21.62
N LEU A 27 25.67 -16.33 22.34
CA LEU A 27 24.44 -16.63 23.06
C LEU A 27 24.32 -15.78 24.33
N PRO A 28 23.13 -15.21 24.62
CA PRO A 28 22.88 -14.57 25.90
C PRO A 28 22.92 -15.61 27.03
N VAL A 29 23.24 -15.14 28.23
CA VAL A 29 23.25 -15.95 29.45
C VAL A 29 21.98 -15.71 30.24
N CYS A 30 21.38 -16.78 30.75
CA CYS A 30 20.22 -16.70 31.61
C CYS A 30 20.63 -16.97 33.07
N GLU A 31 20.31 -16.04 33.95
CA GLU A 31 20.42 -16.21 35.40
C GLU A 31 19.16 -16.91 35.92
N CYS A 32 19.30 -18.19 36.26
CA CYS A 32 18.19 -19.01 36.72
C CYS A 32 18.05 -18.91 38.24
N ALA A 33 16.88 -18.50 38.73
CA ALA A 33 16.59 -18.32 40.16
C ALA A 33 15.85 -19.53 40.81
N GLY A 34 15.70 -20.65 40.09
CA GLY A 34 14.95 -21.85 40.51
C GLY A 34 15.76 -22.84 41.36
N GLU A 35 15.37 -24.11 41.38
CA GLU A 35 16.08 -25.18 42.13
C GLU A 35 17.50 -25.41 41.60
N ASP A 36 17.67 -25.34 40.27
CA ASP A 36 18.96 -25.33 39.57
C ASP A 36 19.49 -23.89 39.38
N ARG A 37 19.96 -23.26 40.47
CA ARG A 37 20.52 -21.89 40.43
C ARG A 37 21.86 -21.86 39.71
N GLY A 38 21.98 -20.96 38.72
CA GLY A 38 23.22 -20.80 37.97
C GLY A 38 23.10 -19.88 36.75
N ILE A 39 24.24 -19.64 36.12
CA ILE A 39 24.36 -18.91 34.85
C ILE A 39 24.50 -19.93 33.73
N PHE A 40 23.51 -20.00 32.85
CA PHE A 40 23.49 -20.95 31.74
C PHE A 40 23.47 -20.23 30.39
N PRO A 41 24.29 -20.65 29.40
CA PRO A 41 24.16 -20.14 28.04
C PRO A 41 22.81 -20.60 27.46
N MET A 42 22.06 -19.66 26.88
CA MET A 42 20.80 -19.98 26.22
C MET A 42 21.06 -20.65 24.87
N ALA A 43 20.15 -21.50 24.40
CA ALA A 43 20.24 -22.09 23.06
C ALA A 43 19.48 -21.23 22.05
N ARG A 44 20.06 -20.97 20.87
CA ARG A 44 19.37 -20.29 19.77
C ARG A 44 18.31 -21.23 19.18
N ILE A 45 17.09 -20.73 19.04
CA ILE A 45 16.00 -21.42 18.33
C ILE A 45 16.05 -21.00 16.86
N VAL A 46 16.00 -22.00 15.97
CA VAL A 46 15.70 -21.76 14.56
C VAL A 46 14.19 -21.74 14.43
N GLU A 47 13.63 -20.54 14.26
CA GLU A 47 12.19 -20.36 14.08
C GLU A 47 11.75 -20.88 12.72
N ALA A 48 10.51 -21.40 12.65
CA ALA A 48 9.91 -21.72 11.38
C ALA A 48 9.78 -20.43 10.54
N PRO A 49 10.05 -20.49 9.22
CA PRO A 49 9.88 -19.32 8.38
C PRO A 49 8.42 -18.87 8.39
N ALA A 50 8.20 -17.57 8.55
CA ALA A 50 6.88 -16.99 8.34
C ALA A 50 6.55 -17.06 6.83
N VAL A 51 5.64 -17.96 6.46
CA VAL A 51 5.17 -18.09 5.08
C VAL A 51 3.92 -17.21 4.92
N GLN A 52 4.05 -16.14 4.14
CA GLN A 52 2.89 -15.39 3.68
C GLN A 52 2.35 -16.03 2.40
N THR A 53 1.21 -16.70 2.51
CA THR A 53 0.50 -17.24 1.36
C THR A 53 -0.08 -16.12 0.49
N ASP A 54 -0.49 -16.47 -0.73
CA ASP A 54 -1.17 -15.53 -1.61
C ASP A 54 -2.62 -15.26 -1.14
N LEU A 55 -3.29 -14.30 -1.77
CA LEU A 55 -4.71 -14.05 -1.53
C LEU A 55 -5.53 -15.30 -1.88
N PRO A 56 -6.50 -15.68 -1.02
CA PRO A 56 -7.41 -16.76 -1.33
C PRO A 56 -8.22 -16.42 -2.58
N GLY A 57 -8.59 -17.47 -3.33
CA GLY A 57 -9.44 -17.32 -4.50
C GLY A 57 -10.82 -16.75 -4.16
N TYR A 58 -11.29 -15.79 -4.95
CA TYR A 58 -12.62 -15.20 -4.79
C TYR A 58 -13.22 -14.80 -6.13
N THR A 59 -14.54 -14.65 -6.16
CA THR A 59 -15.27 -14.16 -7.33
C THR A 59 -15.30 -12.64 -7.35
N SER A 60 -14.86 -12.03 -8.46
CA SER A 60 -14.87 -10.57 -8.63
C SER A 60 -16.29 -10.02 -8.52
N PRO A 61 -16.54 -9.00 -7.69
CA PRO A 61 -17.86 -8.37 -7.59
C PRO A 61 -18.20 -7.49 -8.80
N ILE A 62 -17.22 -7.20 -9.67
CA ILE A 62 -17.41 -6.32 -10.83
C ILE A 62 -17.97 -7.10 -12.02
N ASP A 63 -17.35 -8.24 -12.35
CA ASP A 63 -17.63 -8.99 -13.57
C ASP A 63 -17.86 -10.49 -13.36
N GLY A 64 -17.80 -10.99 -12.12
CA GLY A 64 -18.05 -12.39 -11.78
C GLY A 64 -16.90 -13.35 -12.09
N ARG A 65 -15.70 -12.89 -12.47
CA ARG A 65 -14.57 -13.76 -12.77
C ARG A 65 -13.93 -14.34 -11.50
N TRP A 66 -13.37 -15.55 -11.62
CA TRP A 66 -12.53 -16.12 -10.56
C TRP A 66 -11.18 -15.42 -10.52
N ILE A 67 -10.80 -14.89 -9.36
CA ILE A 67 -9.54 -14.22 -9.10
C ILE A 67 -8.78 -15.03 -8.06
N GLU A 68 -7.56 -15.46 -8.40
CA GLU A 68 -6.68 -16.17 -7.47
C GLU A 68 -5.31 -15.50 -7.39
N GLY A 69 -4.94 -15.09 -6.18
CA GLY A 69 -3.67 -14.43 -5.89
C GLY A 69 -3.61 -12.92 -6.17
N ARG A 70 -2.56 -12.29 -5.66
CA ARG A 70 -2.33 -10.83 -5.72
C ARG A 70 -2.27 -10.33 -7.16
N ARG A 71 -1.57 -11.06 -8.04
CA ARG A 71 -1.37 -10.64 -9.43
C ARG A 71 -2.68 -10.61 -10.20
N ALA A 72 -3.50 -11.65 -10.08
CA ALA A 72 -4.79 -11.72 -10.76
C ALA A 72 -5.73 -10.59 -10.30
N ARG A 73 -5.72 -10.26 -9.00
CA ARG A 73 -6.47 -9.12 -8.46
C ARG A 73 -6.03 -7.79 -9.10
N THR A 74 -4.73 -7.55 -9.23
CA THR A 74 -4.21 -6.32 -9.85
C THR A 74 -4.61 -6.23 -11.33
N GLU A 75 -4.54 -7.34 -12.06
CA GLU A 75 -4.97 -7.40 -13.47
C GLU A 75 -6.47 -7.14 -13.61
N ASP A 76 -7.28 -7.69 -12.71
CA ASP A 76 -8.73 -7.48 -12.73
C ASP A 76 -9.12 -6.02 -12.49
N LEU A 77 -8.53 -5.40 -11.46
CA LEU A 77 -8.74 -3.99 -11.17
C LEU A 77 -8.35 -3.11 -12.37
N LYS A 78 -7.21 -3.39 -13.00
CA LYS A 78 -6.74 -2.64 -14.18
C LYS A 78 -7.70 -2.77 -15.36
N ARG A 79 -8.22 -3.97 -15.64
CA ARG A 79 -9.19 -4.22 -16.73
C ARG A 79 -10.49 -3.43 -16.53
N ASN A 80 -10.95 -3.36 -15.29
CA ASN A 80 -12.20 -2.70 -14.94
C ASN A 80 -12.04 -1.19 -14.65
N GLY A 81 -10.85 -0.61 -14.89
CA GLY A 81 -10.57 0.80 -14.61
C GLY A 81 -10.60 1.15 -13.12
N CYS A 82 -10.49 0.15 -12.25
CA CYS A 82 -10.50 0.29 -10.80
C CYS A 82 -9.07 0.34 -10.24
N ARG A 83 -8.96 0.79 -8.99
CA ARG A 83 -7.70 0.78 -8.22
C ARG A 83 -7.90 0.10 -6.87
N PRO A 84 -6.83 -0.40 -6.24
CA PRO A 84 -6.91 -0.88 -4.86
C PRO A 84 -7.36 0.24 -3.93
N TRP A 85 -8.27 -0.10 -3.01
CA TRP A 85 -8.69 0.82 -1.96
C TRP A 85 -7.57 1.01 -0.94
N GLU A 86 -7.15 2.25 -0.72
CA GLU A 86 -6.06 2.62 0.20
C GLU A 86 -6.53 3.38 1.45
N GLY A 87 -7.84 3.59 1.62
CA GLY A 87 -8.44 4.29 2.76
C GLY A 87 -9.11 5.62 2.41
N MET A 88 -10.01 6.09 3.29
CA MET A 88 -10.83 7.28 2.99
C MET A 88 -10.02 8.55 2.72
N GLU A 89 -8.86 8.72 3.36
CA GLU A 89 -8.03 9.91 3.19
C GLU A 89 -7.39 9.98 1.79
N THR A 90 -6.81 8.88 1.33
CA THR A 90 -6.18 8.79 0.00
C THR A 90 -7.23 8.86 -1.11
N GLU A 91 -8.42 8.31 -0.88
CA GLU A 91 -9.51 8.30 -1.85
C GLU A 91 -10.13 9.68 -2.04
N ARG A 92 -10.28 10.47 -0.96
CA ARG A 92 -10.70 11.87 -1.06
C ARG A 92 -9.71 12.73 -1.83
N LYS A 93 -8.41 12.60 -1.55
CA LYS A 93 -7.36 13.36 -2.24
C LYS A 93 -7.37 13.10 -3.75
N GLU A 94 -7.55 11.85 -4.14
CA GLU A 94 -7.56 11.45 -5.55
C GLU A 94 -8.86 11.83 -6.26
N ALA A 95 -10.00 11.82 -5.57
CA ALA A 95 -11.25 12.35 -6.10
C ALA A 95 -11.13 13.85 -6.39
N ILE A 96 -10.56 14.64 -5.48
CA ILE A 96 -10.32 16.08 -5.67
C ILE A 96 -9.41 16.30 -6.88
N LYS A 97 -8.27 15.60 -6.94
CA LYS A 97 -7.33 15.70 -8.06
C LYS A 97 -7.97 15.37 -9.41
N ARG A 98 -8.86 14.37 -9.47
CA ARG A 98 -9.61 14.03 -10.68
C ARG A 98 -10.64 15.10 -11.04
N ALA A 99 -11.33 15.67 -10.06
CA ALA A 99 -12.28 16.76 -10.28
C ALA A 99 -11.57 18.01 -10.82
N GLU A 100 -10.45 18.42 -10.20
CA GLU A 100 -9.63 19.55 -10.66
C GLU A 100 -9.13 19.35 -12.10
N ALA A 101 -8.67 18.14 -12.43
CA ALA A 101 -8.25 17.81 -13.79
C ALA A 101 -9.41 17.87 -14.80
N ALA A 102 -10.60 17.38 -14.42
CA ALA A 102 -11.80 17.44 -15.25
C ALA A 102 -12.27 18.89 -15.45
N ASP A 103 -12.27 19.71 -14.40
CA ASP A 103 -12.63 21.13 -14.47
C ASP A 103 -11.67 21.92 -15.37
N ALA A 104 -10.36 21.63 -15.29
CA ALA A 104 -9.36 22.24 -16.15
C ALA A 104 -9.52 21.84 -17.63
N GLU A 105 -9.85 20.58 -17.92
CA GLU A 105 -10.13 20.14 -19.29
C GLU A 105 -11.43 20.77 -19.83
N PHE A 106 -12.45 20.86 -18.99
CA PHE A 106 -13.72 21.48 -19.33
C PHE A 106 -13.56 22.99 -19.60
N GLY A 107 -12.79 23.70 -18.78
CA GLY A 107 -12.46 25.11 -18.99
C GLY A 107 -11.81 25.36 -20.35
N LYS A 108 -10.85 24.51 -20.76
CA LYS A 108 -10.23 24.60 -22.10
C LYS A 108 -11.24 24.44 -23.24
N LYS A 109 -12.21 23.52 -23.09
CA LYS A 109 -13.27 23.31 -24.09
C LYS A 109 -14.24 24.50 -24.15
N ILE A 110 -14.54 25.12 -23.00
CA ILE A 110 -15.35 26.35 -22.97
C ILE A 110 -14.61 27.47 -23.70
N GLU A 111 -13.34 27.70 -23.39
CA GLU A 111 -12.54 28.75 -24.03
C GLU A 111 -12.46 28.57 -25.55
N SER A 112 -12.18 27.34 -26.01
CA SER A 112 -12.17 27.04 -27.45
C SER A 112 -13.54 27.25 -28.09
N GLY A 113 -14.61 26.82 -27.43
CA GLY A 113 -15.99 27.00 -27.91
C GLY A 113 -16.39 28.47 -28.00
N ILE A 114 -16.01 29.30 -27.00
CA ILE A 114 -16.25 30.74 -27.03
C ILE A 114 -15.51 31.38 -28.21
N ALA A 115 -14.24 31.01 -28.44
CA ALA A 115 -13.46 31.54 -29.54
C ALA A 115 -14.06 31.17 -30.91
N GLU A 116 -14.51 29.92 -31.09
CA GLU A 116 -15.18 29.47 -32.32
C GLU A 116 -16.47 30.24 -32.57
N VAL A 117 -17.32 30.39 -31.54
CA VAL A 117 -18.58 31.15 -31.65
C VAL A 117 -18.31 32.62 -31.98
N TYR A 118 -17.37 33.26 -31.28
CA TYR A 118 -17.03 34.66 -31.52
C TYR A 118 -16.51 34.88 -32.94
N ASN A 119 -15.59 34.02 -33.41
CA ASN A 119 -15.01 34.13 -34.74
C ASN A 119 -16.02 33.81 -35.86
N GLY A 120 -17.03 32.98 -35.58
CA GLY A 120 -18.11 32.66 -36.51
C GLY A 120 -19.22 33.74 -36.59
N MET A 121 -19.24 34.72 -35.69
CA MET A 121 -20.20 35.82 -35.73
C MET A 121 -19.88 36.85 -36.80
N SER A 122 -20.88 37.62 -37.24
CA SER A 122 -20.66 38.76 -38.14
C SER A 122 -19.89 39.88 -37.43
N THR A 123 -19.19 40.71 -38.20
CA THR A 123 -18.39 41.82 -37.67
C THR A 123 -19.21 42.84 -36.88
N ASP A 124 -20.49 43.01 -37.23
CA ASP A 124 -21.39 43.92 -36.53
C ASP A 124 -21.76 43.37 -35.15
N SER A 125 -22.02 42.07 -35.05
CA SER A 125 -22.25 41.39 -33.77
C SER A 125 -21.01 41.41 -32.87
N GLN A 126 -19.81 41.23 -33.44
CA GLN A 126 -18.56 41.33 -32.70
C GLN A 126 -18.31 42.73 -32.14
N ARG A 127 -18.59 43.79 -32.91
CA ARG A 127 -18.45 45.19 -32.46
C ARG A 127 -19.46 45.55 -31.38
N ALA A 128 -20.70 45.06 -31.48
CA ALA A 128 -21.72 45.29 -30.47
C ALA A 128 -21.32 44.71 -29.09
N LEU A 129 -20.70 43.53 -29.07
CA LEU A 129 -20.20 42.90 -27.85
C LEU A 129 -19.00 43.65 -27.22
N GLN A 130 -18.20 44.37 -28.01
CA GLN A 130 -17.07 45.17 -27.51
C GLN A 130 -17.48 46.51 -26.88
N GLN A 131 -18.73 46.94 -27.08
CA GLN A 131 -19.25 48.21 -26.58
C GLN A 131 -20.01 48.08 -25.25
N LEU A 132 -20.19 46.85 -24.75
CA LEU A 132 -20.73 46.52 -23.44
C LEU A 132 -19.60 46.44 -22.39
#